data_AF-A0AAE1Q450-F1
#
_entry.id   AF-A0AAE1Q450-F1
#
_cell.length_a   1.000
_cell.length_b   1.000
_cell.length_c   1.000
_cell.angle_alpha   90.00
_cell.angle_beta   90.00
_cell.angle_gamma   90.00
#
_symmetry.space_group_name_H-M   'P 1'
#
loop_
_entity.id
_entity.type
_entity.pdbx_description
1 polymer ?
#
loop_
_entity_poly.entity_id
_entity_poly.type
_entity_poly.pdbx_seq_one_letter_code
_entity_poly.pdbx_strand_id
1 'polypeptide(L)'
;MSLSGEEQELRCVLNWFTNWEEQQRDQFLNVLIEKAVPPDIDQLFQGLDQLTLNSSFQSVFQCQLRLFSQWFDAWTCVHRNKLLYNLHLKDPSFVEKFHYFVNLKS
;
A
#
# COMPACT_ATOMS: atom_id res chain seq x y z
N MET A 1 -20.72 4.91 18.70
CA MET A 1 -20.12 3.68 18.14
C MET A 1 -18.64 3.91 18.04
N SER A 2 -17.84 3.24 18.87
CA SER A 2 -16.37 3.33 18.77
C SER A 2 -15.94 2.54 17.55
N LEU A 3 -15.16 3.15 16.66
CA LEU A 3 -14.58 2.45 15.51
C LEU A 3 -13.62 1.37 16.00
N SER A 4 -13.67 0.18 15.39
CA SER A 4 -12.71 -0.90 15.65
C SER A 4 -11.29 -0.43 15.29
N GLY A 5 -10.26 -1.00 15.92
CA GLY A 5 -8.85 -0.61 15.68
C GLY A 5 -8.49 -0.64 14.19
N GLU A 6 -8.89 -1.71 13.49
CA GLU A 6 -8.68 -1.87 12.05
C GLU A 6 -9.36 -0.75 11.24
N GLU A 7 -10.56 -0.27 11.64
CA GLU A 7 -11.24 0.82 10.93
C GLU A 7 -10.53 2.16 11.12
N GLN A 8 -9.88 2.38 12.25
CA GLN A 8 -9.03 3.56 12.47
C GLN A 8 -7.78 3.50 11.61
N GLU A 9 -7.13 2.34 11.53
CA GLU A 9 -5.96 2.12 10.67
C GLU A 9 -6.31 2.38 9.20
N LEU A 10 -7.45 1.85 8.72
CA LEU A 10 -7.93 2.07 7.36
C LEU A 10 -8.15 3.56 7.08
N ARG A 11 -8.77 4.30 8.00
CA ARG A 11 -8.93 5.76 7.88
C ARG A 11 -7.60 6.50 7.86
N CYS A 12 -6.63 6.07 8.67
CA CYS A 12 -5.28 6.63 8.66
C CYS A 12 -4.62 6.47 7.29
N VAL A 13 -4.64 5.27 6.72
CA VAL A 13 -4.05 5.00 5.40
C VAL A 13 -4.74 5.81 4.31
N LEU A 14 -6.07 5.88 4.32
CA LEU A 14 -6.82 6.71 3.37
C LEU A 14 -6.49 8.20 3.49
N ASN A 15 -6.29 8.69 4.71
CA ASN A 15 -5.88 10.06 4.95
C ASN A 15 -4.44 10.30 4.45
N TRP A 16 -3.51 9.39 4.68
CA TRP A 16 -2.16 9.49 4.12
C TRP A 16 -2.20 9.52 2.60
N PHE A 17 -2.97 8.62 1.97
CA PHE A 17 -3.12 8.58 0.52
C PHE A 17 -3.61 9.90 -0.09
N THR A 18 -4.55 10.59 0.57
CA THR A 18 -5.01 11.91 0.10
C THR A 18 -3.95 13.01 0.25
N ASN A 19 -3.02 12.86 1.19
CA ASN A 19 -1.92 13.81 1.42
C ASN A 19 -0.66 13.46 0.61
N TRP A 20 -0.61 12.29 -0.01
CA TRP A 20 0.51 11.86 -0.83
C TRP A 20 0.49 12.49 -2.21
N GLU A 21 1.68 12.86 -2.67
CA GLU A 21 1.94 13.24 -4.05
C GLU A 21 1.87 12.03 -4.98
N GLU A 22 1.77 12.26 -6.29
CA GLU A 22 1.65 11.20 -7.29
C GLU A 22 2.78 10.16 -7.19
N GLN A 23 4.03 10.61 -7.07
CA GLN A 23 5.19 9.71 -6.92
C GLN A 23 5.11 8.82 -5.66
N GLN A 24 4.59 9.36 -4.56
CA GLN A 24 4.39 8.60 -3.32
C GLN A 24 3.26 7.57 -3.46
N ARG A 25 2.21 7.89 -4.23
CA ARG A 25 1.15 6.94 -4.55
C ARG A 25 1.67 5.81 -5.43
N ASP A 26 2.48 6.09 -6.44
CA ASP A 26 3.11 5.03 -7.26
C ASP A 26 4.02 4.12 -6.41
N GLN A 27 4.77 4.67 -5.44
CA GLN A 27 5.53 3.85 -4.50
C GLN A 27 4.63 2.98 -3.61
N PHE A 28 3.55 3.55 -3.08
CA PHE A 28 2.56 2.79 -2.30
C PHE A 28 1.88 1.68 -3.12
N LEU A 29 1.60 1.93 -4.40
CA LEU A 29 1.05 0.93 -5.31
C LEU A 29 1.97 -0.29 -5.44
N ASN A 30 3.28 -0.07 -5.60
CA ASN A 30 4.25 -1.15 -5.68
C ASN A 30 4.21 -2.01 -4.41
N VAL A 31 4.26 -1.39 -3.23
CA VAL A 31 4.15 -2.09 -1.93
C VAL A 31 2.84 -2.89 -1.84
N LEU A 32 1.73 -2.32 -2.30
CA LEU A 32 0.42 -2.99 -2.28
C LEU A 32 0.39 -4.23 -3.18
N ILE A 33 1.01 -4.15 -4.38
CA ILE A 33 1.13 -5.28 -5.31
C ILE A 33 2.01 -6.38 -4.69
N GLU A 34 3.17 -6.02 -4.13
CA GLU A 34 4.06 -6.97 -3.46
C GLU A 34 3.38 -7.70 -2.31
N LYS A 35 2.51 -7.01 -1.57
CA LYS A 35 1.73 -7.61 -0.47
C LYS A 35 0.54 -8.44 -0.94
N ALA A 36 -0.02 -8.15 -2.11
CA ALA A 36 -1.19 -8.82 -2.66
C ALA A 36 -0.85 -10.09 -3.46
N VAL A 37 0.35 -10.16 -4.05
CA VAL A 37 0.81 -11.30 -4.85
C VAL A 37 1.72 -12.20 -3.98
N PRO A 38 1.56 -13.54 -4.02
CA PRO A 38 2.44 -14.44 -3.29
C PRO A 38 3.92 -14.27 -3.69
N PRO A 39 4.88 -14.54 -2.78
CA PRO A 39 6.31 -14.26 -2.97
C PRO A 39 7.04 -15.11 -4.05
N ASP A 40 6.31 -15.83 -4.91
CA ASP A 40 6.91 -16.71 -5.92
C ASP A 40 7.31 -16.01 -7.22
N ILE A 41 7.03 -14.71 -7.39
CA ILE A 41 7.42 -13.96 -8.59
C ILE A 41 8.29 -12.75 -8.26
N ASP A 42 9.59 -13.01 -8.44
CA ASP A 42 10.66 -12.13 -8.88
C ASP A 42 11.39 -11.28 -7.83
N GLN A 43 12.64 -11.71 -7.62
CA GLN A 43 13.78 -11.03 -7.01
C GLN A 43 14.11 -9.63 -7.60
N LEU A 44 13.26 -9.05 -8.43
CA LEU A 44 13.45 -7.75 -9.08
C LEU A 44 13.17 -6.54 -8.16
N PHE A 45 12.34 -6.69 -7.12
CA PHE A 45 11.95 -5.56 -6.26
C PHE A 45 12.82 -5.37 -5.01
N GLN A 46 13.67 -6.34 -4.66
CA GLN A 46 14.70 -6.15 -3.61
C GLN A 46 15.65 -4.98 -3.91
N GLY A 47 15.74 -4.54 -5.18
CA GLY A 47 16.48 -3.35 -5.58
C GLY A 47 15.85 -2.02 -5.17
N LEU A 48 14.51 -1.93 -5.00
CA LEU A 48 13.85 -0.69 -4.58
C LEU A 48 13.96 -0.44 -3.08
N ASP A 49 13.97 -1.51 -2.28
CA ASP A 49 14.26 -1.43 -0.84
C ASP A 49 15.73 -1.01 -0.64
N GLN A 50 16.68 -1.61 -1.37
CA GLN A 50 18.11 -1.25 -1.27
C GLN A 50 18.47 0.14 -1.83
N LEU A 51 17.70 0.68 -2.80
CA LEU A 51 17.95 2.01 -3.37
C LEU A 51 17.38 3.16 -2.53
N THR A 52 16.46 2.89 -1.60
CA THR A 52 15.87 3.92 -0.71
C THR A 52 16.44 3.90 0.72
N LEU A 53 17.21 2.87 1.08
CA LEU A 53 17.81 2.71 2.41
C LEU A 53 19.08 3.54 2.67
N ASN A 54 19.57 4.33 1.72
CA ASN A 54 20.80 5.13 1.86
C ASN A 54 20.56 6.64 2.03
N SER A 55 19.41 7.04 2.56
CA SER A 55 19.22 8.43 3.03
C SER A 55 18.93 8.42 4.53
N SER A 56 19.92 8.90 5.29
CA SER A 56 20.03 8.92 6.75
C SER A 56 18.99 9.77 7.50
N PHE A 57 17.80 9.97 6.92
CA PHE A 57 16.62 10.54 7.54
C PHE A 57 15.40 9.75 7.04
N GLN A 58 14.80 8.88 7.87
CA GLN A 58 13.56 8.19 7.50
C GLN A 58 12.47 9.26 7.31
N SER A 59 12.03 9.46 6.07
CA SER A 59 10.94 10.40 5.78
C SER A 59 9.65 9.90 6.43
N VAL A 60 8.75 10.82 6.79
CA VAL A 60 7.44 10.47 7.38
C VAL A 60 6.68 9.47 6.49
N PHE A 61 6.83 9.61 5.17
CA PHE A 61 6.29 8.67 4.19
C PHE A 61 6.80 7.23 4.38
N GLN A 62 8.11 7.04 4.58
CA GLN A 62 8.68 5.71 4.80
C GLN A 62 8.17 5.08 6.11
N CYS A 63 8.00 5.89 7.15
CA CYS A 63 7.36 5.43 8.39
C CYS A 63 5.90 5.01 8.16
N GLN A 64 5.14 5.77 7.35
CA GLN A 64 3.76 5.43 6.99
C GLN A 64 3.68 4.11 6.22
N LEU A 65 4.58 3.88 5.24
CA LEU A 65 4.63 2.62 4.47
C LEU A 65 4.95 1.40 5.35
N ARG A 66 5.91 1.54 6.27
CA ARG A 66 6.26 0.46 7.21
C ARG A 66 5.07 0.10 8.10
N LEU A 67 4.39 1.12 8.63
CA LEU A 67 3.23 0.92 9.49
C LEU A 67 2.05 0.32 8.71
N PHE A 68 1.80 0.81 7.50
CA PHE A 68 0.84 0.20 6.58
C PHE A 68 1.14 -1.27 6.32
N SER A 69 2.40 -1.63 6.07
CA SER A 69 2.79 -3.01 5.78
C SER A 69 2.46 -3.95 6.94
N GLN A 70 2.74 -3.51 8.17
CA GLN A 70 2.39 -4.25 9.39
C GLN A 70 0.87 -4.42 9.55
N TRP A 71 0.11 -3.35 9.31
CA TRP A 71 -1.35 -3.42 9.37
C TRP A 71 -1.92 -4.33 8.28
N PHE A 72 -1.43 -4.21 7.06
CA PHE A 72 -1.90 -5.02 5.94
C PHE A 72 -1.69 -6.51 6.17
N ASP A 73 -0.53 -6.91 6.72
CA ASP A 73 -0.26 -8.30 7.09
C ASP A 73 -1.23 -8.81 8.17
N ALA A 74 -1.61 -7.97 9.14
CA ALA A 74 -2.57 -8.30 10.18
C ALA A 74 -4.04 -8.27 9.72
N TRP A 75 -4.35 -7.49 8.68
CA TRP A 75 -5.70 -7.32 8.19
C TRP A 75 -6.28 -8.57 7.53
N THR A 76 -7.55 -8.82 7.81
CA THR A 76 -8.34 -9.84 7.12
C THR A 76 -8.60 -9.46 5.66
N CYS A 77 -8.93 -10.45 4.82
CA CYS A 77 -9.29 -10.22 3.41
C CYS A 77 -10.44 -9.22 3.25
N VAL A 78 -11.41 -9.22 4.17
CA VAL A 78 -12.53 -8.25 4.17
C VAL A 78 -12.01 -6.83 4.32
N HIS A 79 -11.05 -6.61 5.22
CA HIS A 79 -10.52 -5.30 5.51
C HIS A 79 -9.61 -4.77 4.40
N ARG A 80 -8.78 -5.66 3.81
CA ARG A 80 -8.01 -5.36 2.60
C ARG A 80 -8.91 -4.97 1.43
N ASN A 81 -10.01 -5.69 1.22
CA ASN A 81 -11.00 -5.35 0.19
C ASN A 81 -11.69 -4.01 0.46
N LYS A 82 -12.01 -3.70 1.73
CA LYS A 82 -12.54 -2.37 2.10
C LYS A 82 -11.54 -1.26 1.78
N LEU A 83 -10.24 -1.46 1.99
CA LEU A 83 -9.22 -0.49 1.61
C LEU A 83 -9.25 -0.24 0.10
N LEU A 84 -9.16 -1.31 -0.70
CA LEU A 84 -9.19 -1.23 -2.16
C LEU A 84 -10.45 -0.52 -2.67
N TYR A 85 -11.61 -0.85 -2.11
CA TYR A 85 -12.87 -0.18 -2.45
C TYR A 85 -12.82 1.32 -2.17
N ASN A 86 -12.30 1.74 -1.01
CA ASN A 86 -12.20 3.16 -0.67
C ASN A 86 -11.13 3.89 -1.51
N LEU A 87 -10.04 3.21 -1.88
CA LEU A 87 -9.05 3.73 -2.81
C LEU A 87 -9.67 3.94 -4.20
N HIS A 88 -10.47 2.98 -4.68
CA HIS A 88 -11.16 3.08 -5.96
C HIS A 88 -12.13 4.26 -5.99
N LEU A 89 -12.88 4.49 -4.91
CA LEU A 89 -13.76 5.65 -4.80
C LEU A 89 -13.01 6.99 -4.83
N LYS A 90 -11.74 7.03 -4.38
CA LYS A 90 -10.92 8.25 -4.36
C LYS A 90 -10.14 8.46 -5.65
N ASP A 91 -9.60 7.39 -6.20
CA ASP A 91 -8.78 7.37 -7.41
C ASP A 91 -9.03 6.04 -8.15
N PRO A 92 -10.00 6.02 -9.08
CA PRO A 92 -10.31 4.84 -9.85
C PRO A 92 -9.10 4.34 -10.65
N SER A 93 -8.33 5.27 -11.24
CA SER A 93 -7.15 4.99 -12.07
C SER A 93 -6.06 4.27 -11.27
N PHE A 94 -5.89 4.61 -10.00
CA PHE A 94 -4.96 3.92 -9.10
C PHE A 94 -5.31 2.43 -8.94
N VAL A 95 -6.59 2.13 -8.72
CA VAL A 95 -7.06 0.75 -8.53
C VAL A 95 -7.08 -0.03 -9.85
N GLU A 96 -7.36 0.63 -10.97
CA GLU A 96 -7.20 0.02 -12.30
C GLU A 96 -5.74 -0.37 -12.56
N LYS A 97 -4.77 0.49 -12.25
CA LYS A 97 -3.34 0.14 -12.32
C LYS A 97 -3.02 -1.07 -11.44
N PHE A 98 -3.53 -1.10 -10.20
CA PHE A 98 -3.36 -2.25 -9.29
C PHE A 98 -3.89 -3.55 -9.92
N HIS A 99 -5.13 -3.55 -10.40
CA HIS A 99 -5.72 -4.73 -11.05
C HIS A 99 -4.98 -5.14 -12.32
N TYR A 100 -4.53 -4.17 -13.12
CA TYR A 100 -3.71 -4.44 -14.30
C TYR A 100 -2.43 -5.18 -13.93
N PHE A 101 -1.67 -4.69 -12.93
CA PHE A 101 -0.43 -5.34 -12.52
C PHE A 101 -0.64 -6.69 -11.84
N VAL A 102 -1.67 -6.83 -11.01
CA VAL A 102 -1.99 -8.11 -10.35
C VAL A 102 -2.43 -9.15 -11.38
N ASN A 103 -3.27 -8.78 -12.35
CA ASN A 103 -3.72 -9.68 -13.42
C ASN A 103 -2.59 -10.04 -14.40
N LEU A 104 -1.59 -9.17 -14.57
CA LEU A 104 -0.41 -9.45 -15.38
C LEU A 104 0.57 -10.43 -14.70
N LYS A 105 0.45 -10.60 -13.37
CA LYS A 105 1.30 -11.48 -12.55
C LYS A 105 0.60 -12.77 -12.10
N SER A 106 -0.67 -12.98 -12.45
CA SER A 106 -1.44 -14.19 -12.15
C SER A 106 -1.45 -15.18 -13.31
#